data_AF-A0A7R9ITH0-F1
#
_entry.id   AF-A0A7R9ITH0-F1
#
_cell.length_a   1.000
_cell.length_b   1.000
_cell.length_c   1.000
_cell.angle_alpha   90.00
_cell.angle_beta   90.00
_cell.angle_gamma   90.00
#
_symmetry.space_group_name_H-M   'P 1'
#
loop_
_entity.id
_entity.type
_entity.pdbx_description
1 polymer ?
#
loop_
_entity_poly.entity_id
_entity_poly.type
_entity_poly.pdbx_seq_one_letter_code
_entity_poly.pdbx_strand_id
1 'polypeptide(L)'
;MLAKIVPTFEDICCHVVSTMNPPAVNLGFLDRSRYFFIQVAAHLIKMAEEGVEVLSTPQAVKSKDPNQPLTYRYWTRPTHLQYKYLYNYRYNYYDDVIDYLDKRSKGLTREIPRAQTWAERALRSFSSRSETYSDRHKDWELLNTIRASNNYYHYHSRDYITKRYPALLY
;
A
#
# COMPACT_ATOMS: atom_id res chain seq x y z
N MET A 1 53.43 -1.45 -25.89
CA MET A 1 52.64 -2.42 -26.67
C MET A 1 52.74 -3.78 -26.00
N LEU A 2 51.69 -4.60 -26.13
CA LEU A 2 51.47 -5.99 -25.67
C LEU A 2 50.44 -6.13 -24.54
N ALA A 3 49.16 -6.14 -24.94
CA ALA A 3 48.09 -6.76 -24.17
C ALA A 3 48.11 -8.28 -24.43
N LYS A 4 48.12 -9.09 -23.37
CA LYS A 4 47.89 -10.54 -23.45
C LYS A 4 46.38 -10.77 -23.48
N ILE A 5 45.90 -11.42 -24.53
CA ILE A 5 44.53 -11.93 -24.66
C ILE A 5 44.48 -13.26 -23.89
N VAL A 6 43.61 -13.34 -22.89
CA VAL A 6 43.23 -14.60 -22.23
C VAL A 6 41.72 -14.75 -22.40
N PRO A 7 41.23 -15.85 -23.01
CA PRO A 7 39.83 -16.02 -23.33
C PRO A 7 38.97 -16.26 -22.08
N THR A 8 37.81 -15.62 -22.04
CA THR A 8 36.85 -15.70 -20.93
C THR A 8 35.80 -16.79 -21.16
N PHE A 9 35.29 -17.29 -20.04
CA PHE A 9 34.49 -18.50 -19.77
C PHE A 9 33.27 -18.80 -20.67
N GLU A 10 32.84 -17.89 -21.55
CA GLU A 10 31.66 -18.05 -22.40
C GLU A 10 31.87 -19.04 -23.57
N ASP A 11 33.12 -19.28 -23.97
CA ASP A 11 33.45 -20.21 -25.07
C ASP A 11 33.33 -21.71 -24.70
N ILE A 12 33.21 -22.04 -23.41
CA ILE A 12 33.16 -23.45 -22.95
C ILE A 12 31.71 -23.98 -22.88
N CYS A 13 30.71 -23.10 -22.75
CA CYS A 13 29.33 -23.54 -22.55
C CYS A 13 28.54 -23.78 -23.85
N CYS A 14 29.07 -23.40 -25.02
CA CYS A 14 28.37 -23.58 -26.29
C CYS A 14 28.42 -25.01 -26.87
N HIS A 15 29.11 -25.97 -26.23
CA HIS A 15 29.38 -27.27 -26.84
C HIS A 15 28.53 -28.46 -26.39
N VAL A 16 27.54 -28.30 -25.49
CA VAL A 16 26.85 -29.48 -24.91
C VAL A 16 25.32 -29.54 -25.09
N VAL A 17 24.63 -28.53 -25.63
CA VAL A 17 23.16 -28.60 -25.77
C VAL A 17 22.68 -28.32 -27.20
N SER A 18 23.36 -28.90 -28.18
CA SER A 18 22.90 -28.95 -29.56
C SER A 18 22.74 -30.40 -30.01
N THR A 19 21.82 -31.14 -29.40
CA THR A 19 21.23 -32.34 -30.00
C THR A 19 19.81 -32.54 -29.46
N MET A 20 18.92 -32.88 -30.40
CA MET A 20 17.55 -33.38 -30.21
C MET A 20 16.40 -32.35 -30.15
N ASN A 21 15.99 -31.91 -31.35
CA ASN A 21 14.56 -31.84 -31.67
C ASN A 21 14.05 -33.26 -31.98
N PRO A 22 12.80 -33.60 -31.63
CA PRO A 22 11.91 -34.11 -32.68
C PRO A 22 10.44 -33.61 -32.60
N PRO A 23 9.66 -33.86 -33.67
CA PRO A 23 8.50 -33.06 -34.09
C PRO A 23 7.13 -33.60 -33.64
N ALA A 24 6.12 -32.77 -33.91
CA ALA A 24 4.69 -33.03 -33.74
C ALA A 24 4.22 -34.35 -34.37
N VAL A 25 3.41 -35.12 -33.63
CA VAL A 25 2.58 -36.21 -34.16
C VAL A 25 1.22 -36.24 -33.45
N ASN A 26 0.16 -36.16 -34.27
CA ASN A 26 -1.25 -36.38 -33.97
C ASN A 26 -1.50 -37.77 -33.37
N LEU A 27 -2.38 -37.89 -32.37
CA LEU A 27 -3.14 -39.13 -32.13
C LEU A 27 -4.56 -38.82 -31.66
N GLY A 28 -5.52 -39.22 -32.48
CA GLY A 28 -6.91 -39.33 -32.08
C GLY A 28 -7.19 -40.58 -31.24
N PHE A 29 -8.49 -40.76 -30.99
CA PHE A 29 -9.15 -42.00 -30.58
C PHE A 29 -9.11 -42.38 -29.08
N LEU A 30 -10.16 -41.89 -28.40
CA LEU A 30 -11.01 -42.53 -27.39
C LEU A 30 -10.49 -43.76 -26.64
N ASP A 31 -10.46 -43.66 -25.30
CA ASP A 31 -10.93 -44.76 -24.46
C ASP A 31 -11.62 -44.26 -23.16
N ARG A 32 -12.79 -44.83 -22.89
CA ARG A 32 -13.82 -44.36 -21.92
C ARG A 32 -13.47 -44.63 -20.45
N SER A 33 -12.33 -45.27 -20.18
CA SER A 33 -11.82 -45.56 -18.83
C SER A 33 -11.13 -44.37 -18.16
N ARG A 34 -10.63 -43.40 -18.94
CA ARG A 34 -9.91 -42.23 -18.39
C ARG A 34 -10.82 -41.22 -17.70
N TYR A 35 -12.12 -41.22 -18.01
CA TYR A 35 -13.06 -40.27 -17.43
C TYR A 35 -13.27 -40.50 -15.93
N PHE A 36 -13.15 -41.73 -15.43
CA PHE A 36 -13.30 -42.00 -13.99
C PHE A 36 -12.11 -41.48 -13.18
N PHE A 37 -10.89 -41.65 -13.68
CA PHE A 37 -9.68 -41.11 -13.04
C PHE A 37 -9.61 -39.58 -13.12
N ILE A 38 -10.08 -38.98 -14.21
CA ILE A 38 -10.16 -37.52 -14.32
C ILE A 38 -11.21 -36.95 -13.37
N GLN A 39 -12.34 -37.64 -13.13
CA GLN A 39 -13.38 -37.14 -12.22
C GLN A 39 -12.99 -37.26 -10.74
N VAL A 40 -12.30 -38.34 -10.35
CA VAL A 40 -11.73 -38.47 -8.99
C VAL A 40 -10.57 -37.51 -8.78
N ALA A 41 -9.71 -37.30 -9.78
CA ALA A 41 -8.66 -36.29 -9.73
C ALA A 41 -9.24 -34.87 -9.65
N ALA A 42 -10.29 -34.55 -10.40
CA ALA A 42 -10.96 -33.24 -10.34
C ALA A 42 -11.60 -32.98 -8.97
N HIS A 43 -12.15 -34.02 -8.32
CA HIS A 43 -12.72 -33.89 -6.97
C HIS A 43 -11.63 -33.75 -5.89
N LEU A 44 -10.49 -34.44 -6.04
CA LEU A 44 -9.33 -34.28 -5.15
C LEU A 44 -8.64 -32.92 -5.32
N ILE A 45 -8.60 -32.38 -6.54
CA ILE A 45 -8.13 -31.02 -6.83
C ILE A 45 -9.09 -29.98 -6.20
N LYS A 46 -10.42 -30.19 -6.30
CA LYS A 46 -11.41 -29.32 -5.67
C LYS A 46 -11.33 -29.27 -4.14
N MET A 47 -10.98 -30.39 -3.49
CA MET A 47 -10.78 -30.43 -2.03
C MET A 47 -9.42 -29.86 -1.60
N ALA A 48 -8.42 -29.84 -2.47
CA ALA A 48 -7.14 -29.18 -2.22
C ALA A 48 -7.21 -27.65 -2.34
N GLU A 49 -8.23 -27.12 -3.04
CA GLU A 49 -8.44 -25.68 -3.21
C GLU A 49 -9.22 -25.01 -2.05
N GLU A 50 -9.94 -25.77 -1.22
CA GLU A 50 -10.75 -25.22 -0.12
C GLU A 50 -10.04 -25.22 1.27
N GLY A 51 -8.79 -25.67 1.34
CA GLY A 51 -8.06 -25.88 2.60
C GLY A 51 -6.74 -25.13 2.78
N VAL A 52 -6.43 -24.14 1.94
CA VAL A 52 -5.18 -23.36 2.08
C VAL A 52 -5.53 -21.98 2.64
N GLU A 53 -5.46 -21.88 3.97
CA GLU A 53 -5.12 -20.61 4.61
C GLU A 53 -3.91 -20.03 3.86
N VAL A 54 -4.11 -18.84 3.29
CA VAL A 54 -3.06 -18.05 2.64
C VAL A 54 -2.09 -17.60 3.74
N LEU A 55 -1.17 -18.49 4.13
CA LEU A 55 0.10 -18.08 4.68
C LEU A 55 0.79 -17.34 3.55
N SER A 56 0.67 -16.01 3.58
CA SER A 56 1.34 -15.10 2.68
C SER A 56 2.76 -15.59 2.43
N THR A 57 3.05 -16.01 1.19
CA THR A 57 4.41 -16.27 0.75
C THR A 57 5.27 -15.08 1.16
N PRO A 58 6.45 -15.30 1.79
CA PRO A 58 7.35 -14.18 2.07
C PRO A 58 7.64 -13.54 0.72
N GLN A 59 7.24 -12.27 0.60
CA GLN A 59 7.42 -11.46 -0.59
C GLN A 59 8.79 -11.74 -1.18
N ALA A 60 8.84 -12.11 -2.46
CA ALA A 60 10.08 -12.26 -3.21
C ALA A 60 10.93 -11.01 -2.95
N VAL A 61 11.99 -11.20 -2.15
CA VAL A 61 12.94 -10.15 -1.82
C VAL A 61 13.56 -9.77 -3.15
N LYS A 62 13.28 -8.56 -3.63
CA LYS A 62 13.94 -7.99 -4.82
C LYS A 62 15.43 -8.25 -4.65
N SER A 63 16.04 -8.97 -5.60
CA SER A 63 17.45 -9.34 -5.54
C SER A 63 18.27 -8.06 -5.35
N LYS A 64 18.90 -7.94 -4.19
CA LYS A 64 19.67 -6.76 -3.80
C LYS A 64 20.90 -6.69 -4.71
N ASP A 65 21.18 -5.54 -5.30
CA ASP A 65 22.38 -5.35 -6.13
C ASP A 65 23.63 -5.81 -5.35
N PRO A 66 24.55 -6.58 -5.95
CA PRO A 66 25.70 -7.15 -5.24
C PRO A 66 26.66 -6.07 -4.69
N ASN A 67 26.57 -4.85 -5.23
CA ASN A 67 27.35 -3.69 -4.78
C ASN A 67 26.62 -2.83 -3.74
N GLN A 68 25.38 -3.16 -3.36
CA GLN A 68 24.65 -2.38 -2.36
C GLN A 68 25.12 -2.82 -0.96
N PRO A 69 25.61 -1.91 -0.10
CA PRO A 69 26.03 -2.28 1.24
C PRO A 69 24.88 -2.97 1.97
N LEU A 70 25.19 -4.03 2.73
CA LEU A 70 24.24 -4.66 3.65
C LEU A 70 23.85 -3.68 4.75
N THR A 71 22.90 -2.79 4.47
CA THR A 71 22.31 -1.93 5.48
C THR A 71 21.37 -2.76 6.34
N TYR A 72 21.80 -3.04 7.56
CA TYR A 72 20.97 -3.64 8.58
C TYR A 72 19.83 -2.68 8.97
N ARG A 73 18.59 -3.18 8.97
CA ARG A 73 17.34 -2.40 9.14
C ARG A 73 17.32 -1.52 10.40
N TYR A 74 18.05 -1.90 11.45
CA TYR A 74 18.13 -1.20 12.73
C TYR A 74 19.25 -0.14 12.79
N TRP A 75 20.16 -0.12 11.81
CA TRP A 75 21.19 0.92 11.65
C TRP A 75 20.84 1.93 10.54
N THR A 76 19.85 1.61 9.69
CA THR A 76 19.34 2.54 8.69
C THR A 76 18.45 3.59 9.33
N ARG A 77 18.91 4.83 9.43
CA ARG A 77 18.06 5.96 9.81
C ARG A 77 16.97 6.16 8.72
N PRO A 78 15.67 6.21 9.07
CA PRO A 78 14.64 6.59 8.12
C PRO A 78 14.94 7.97 7.51
N THR A 79 14.85 8.09 6.18
CA THR A 79 15.18 9.33 5.47
C THR A 79 14.18 10.45 5.71
N HIS A 80 12.94 10.12 6.09
CA HIS A 80 11.97 11.10 6.57
C HIS A 80 12.28 11.47 8.03
N LEU A 81 12.20 12.75 8.39
CA LEU A 81 12.28 13.14 9.81
C LEU A 81 11.18 12.40 10.57
N GLN A 82 11.55 11.69 11.63
CA GLN A 82 10.67 10.79 12.38
C GLN A 82 9.54 11.52 13.12
N TYR A 83 9.72 12.81 13.42
CA TYR A 83 8.77 13.58 14.22
C TYR A 83 8.13 14.70 13.42
N LYS A 84 6.79 14.67 13.34
CA LYS A 84 5.97 15.76 12.78
C LYS A 84 6.31 17.12 13.38
N TYR A 85 6.71 17.12 14.65
CA TYR A 85 7.18 18.30 15.37
C TYR A 85 8.29 19.06 14.64
N LEU A 86 9.28 18.36 14.06
CA LEU A 86 10.42 19.02 13.41
C LEU A 86 10.00 19.76 12.13
N TYR A 87 9.01 19.24 11.40
CA TYR A 87 8.43 19.92 10.25
C TYR A 87 7.66 21.18 10.65
N ASN A 88 6.83 21.08 11.70
CA ASN A 88 6.09 22.22 12.23
C ASN A 88 7.05 23.30 12.75
N TYR A 89 8.14 22.90 13.42
CA TYR A 89 9.17 23.83 13.89
C TYR A 89 9.82 24.58 12.73
N ARG A 90 10.23 23.86 11.68
CA ARG A 90 10.79 24.48 10.47
C ARG A 90 9.84 25.51 9.86
N TYR A 91 8.58 25.11 9.66
CA TYR A 91 7.56 25.95 9.04
C TYR A 91 7.30 27.23 9.85
N ASN A 92 7.25 27.15 11.17
CA ASN A 92 6.93 28.30 12.02
C ASN A 92 8.08 29.29 12.24
N TYR A 93 9.33 28.82 12.15
CA TYR A 93 10.50 29.62 12.52
C TYR A 93 11.35 30.04 11.33
N TYR A 94 11.44 29.21 10.29
CA TYR A 94 12.39 29.41 9.21
C TYR A 94 11.76 29.77 7.88
N ASP A 95 10.56 29.28 7.56
CA ASP A 95 10.00 29.48 6.22
C ASP A 95 9.92 30.95 5.82
N ASP A 96 9.44 31.84 6.69
CA ASP A 96 9.33 33.28 6.38
C ASP A 96 10.71 33.93 6.09
N VAL A 97 11.76 33.46 6.76
CA VAL A 97 13.15 33.95 6.59
C VAL A 97 13.78 33.37 5.33
N ILE A 98 13.57 32.08 5.08
CA ILE A 98 14.04 31.41 3.86
C ILE A 98 13.42 32.09 2.65
N ASP A 99 12.11 32.31 2.68
CA ASP A 99 11.35 33.03 1.66
C ASP A 99 11.90 34.43 1.37
N TYR A 100 12.30 35.14 2.43
CA TYR A 100 12.89 36.46 2.32
C TYR A 100 14.28 36.39 1.65
N LEU A 101 15.13 35.47 2.08
CA LEU A 101 16.48 35.29 1.53
C LEU A 101 16.44 34.84 0.06
N ASP A 102 15.52 33.94 -0.30
CA ASP A 102 15.33 33.45 -1.65
C ASP A 102 14.83 34.53 -2.62
N LYS A 103 13.97 35.43 -2.13
CA LYS A 103 13.49 36.55 -2.94
C LYS A 103 14.57 37.63 -3.07
N ARG A 104 15.30 37.91 -1.99
CA ARG A 104 16.44 38.84 -2.00
C ARG A 104 17.53 38.40 -2.96
N SER A 105 17.86 37.11 -3.01
CA SER A 105 18.87 36.57 -3.94
C SER A 105 18.46 36.69 -5.41
N LYS A 106 17.16 36.65 -5.68
CA LYS A 106 16.57 36.88 -7.02
C LYS A 106 16.40 38.36 -7.37
N GLY A 107 16.80 39.28 -6.50
CA GLY A 107 16.62 40.72 -6.69
C GLY A 107 15.18 41.22 -6.51
N LEU A 108 14.28 40.38 -5.99
CA LEU A 108 12.91 40.76 -5.67
C LEU A 108 12.89 41.49 -4.33
N THR A 109 12.28 42.67 -4.29
CA THR A 109 12.08 43.41 -3.05
C THR A 109 10.97 42.73 -2.24
N ARG A 110 11.31 42.32 -1.01
CA ARG A 110 10.36 41.81 -0.03
C ARG A 110 10.63 42.46 1.32
N GLU A 111 9.57 42.68 2.08
CA GLU A 111 9.67 43.13 3.47
C GLU A 111 10.40 42.09 4.33
N ILE A 112 11.24 42.57 5.25
CA ILE A 112 11.90 41.72 6.25
C ILE A 112 10.80 41.15 7.16
N PRO A 113 10.76 39.82 7.40
CA PRO A 113 9.73 39.23 8.23
C PRO A 113 9.72 39.82 9.64
N ARG A 114 8.55 40.26 10.10
CA ARG A 114 8.37 40.81 11.46
C ARG A 114 8.67 39.73 12.50
N ALA A 115 9.28 40.15 13.61
CA ALA A 115 9.43 39.29 14.78
C ALA A 115 8.04 38.89 15.31
N GLN A 116 7.70 37.60 15.20
CA GLN A 116 6.45 37.05 15.75
C GLN A 116 6.64 36.54 17.17
N THR A 117 5.61 36.70 18.00
CA THR A 117 5.59 36.08 19.32
C THR A 117 5.35 34.57 19.20
N TRP A 118 5.66 33.83 20.27
CA TRP A 118 5.36 32.39 20.31
C TRP A 118 3.86 32.11 20.11
N ALA A 119 3.00 32.93 20.71
CA ALA A 119 1.54 32.79 20.60
C ALA A 119 1.04 32.95 19.16
N GLU A 120 1.58 33.91 18.40
CA GLU A 120 1.23 34.10 16.98
C GLU A 120 1.62 32.88 16.12
N ARG A 121 2.81 32.31 16.37
CA ARG A 121 3.27 31.11 15.67
C ARG A 121 2.46 29.87 16.04
N ALA A 122 2.09 29.74 17.31
CA ALA A 122 1.20 28.68 17.78
C ALA A 122 -0.17 28.81 17.10
N LEU A 123 -0.76 30.01 17.07
CA LEU A 123 -2.03 30.27 16.38
C LEU A 123 -1.95 29.91 14.90
N ARG A 124 -0.89 30.30 14.19
CA ARG A 124 -0.64 29.91 12.78
C ARG A 124 -0.68 28.40 12.59
N SER A 125 -0.09 27.64 13.50
CA SER A 125 -0.07 26.16 13.44
C SER A 125 -1.45 25.54 13.63
N PHE A 126 -2.26 26.14 14.48
CA PHE A 126 -3.63 25.68 14.73
C PHE A 126 -4.58 26.10 13.60
N SER A 127 -4.41 27.30 13.04
CA SER A 127 -5.25 27.82 11.97
C SER A 127 -4.94 27.18 10.61
N SER A 128 -3.65 26.96 10.28
CA SER A 128 -3.25 26.31 9.03
C SER A 128 -3.72 24.87 8.94
N ARG A 129 -3.91 24.22 10.09
CA ARG A 129 -4.39 22.84 10.20
C ARG A 129 -5.92 22.73 10.19
N SER A 130 -6.65 23.81 9.94
CA SER A 130 -8.11 23.77 9.74
C SER A 130 -8.51 23.15 8.38
N GLU A 131 -7.87 22.05 8.00
CA GLU A 131 -8.28 21.13 6.93
C GLU A 131 -9.54 20.38 7.39
N THR A 132 -10.63 21.13 7.49
CA THR A 132 -11.94 20.70 7.98
C THR A 132 -12.72 19.87 6.97
N TYR A 133 -12.19 19.65 5.75
CA TYR A 133 -12.94 18.96 4.70
C TYR A 133 -12.94 17.43 4.84
N SER A 134 -11.78 16.83 5.14
CA SER A 134 -11.63 15.38 5.36
C SER A 134 -12.39 14.91 6.62
N ASP A 135 -12.33 15.70 7.69
CA ASP A 135 -13.01 15.35 8.94
C ASP A 135 -14.53 15.55 8.85
N ARG A 136 -15.03 16.54 8.10
CA ARG A 136 -16.48 16.67 7.82
C ARG A 136 -17.07 15.46 7.12
N HIS A 137 -16.32 14.81 6.22
CA HIS A 137 -16.82 13.62 5.52
C HIS A 137 -16.97 12.43 6.48
N LYS A 138 -15.99 12.23 7.38
CA LYS A 138 -16.05 11.20 8.42
C LYS A 138 -17.19 11.46 9.40
N ASP A 139 -17.40 12.72 9.78
CA ASP A 139 -18.54 13.10 10.63
C ASP A 139 -19.87 12.80 9.94
N TRP A 140 -19.98 13.07 8.64
CA TRP A 140 -21.19 12.77 7.87
C TRP A 140 -21.44 11.26 7.72
N GLU A 141 -20.38 10.49 7.48
CA GLU A 141 -20.42 9.03 7.45
C GLU A 141 -20.87 8.47 8.81
N LEU A 142 -20.28 8.95 9.91
CA LEU A 142 -20.67 8.57 11.27
C LEU A 142 -22.16 8.89 11.53
N LEU A 143 -22.62 10.09 11.17
CA LEU A 143 -24.03 10.46 11.34
C LEU A 143 -24.96 9.55 10.53
N ASN A 144 -24.57 9.15 9.33
CA ASN A 144 -25.38 8.25 8.50
C ASN A 144 -25.41 6.82 9.04
N THR A 145 -24.28 6.31 9.56
CA THR A 145 -24.25 4.97 10.18
C THR A 145 -25.14 4.92 11.43
N ILE A 146 -25.07 5.95 12.29
CA ILE A 146 -25.92 6.08 13.48
C ILE A 146 -27.40 6.20 13.09
N ARG A 147 -27.72 7.00 12.07
CA ARG A 147 -29.10 7.12 11.58
C ARG A 147 -29.61 5.80 11.03
N ALA A 148 -28.81 5.09 10.25
CA ALA A 148 -29.19 3.80 9.67
C ALA A 148 -29.43 2.75 10.77
N SER A 149 -28.54 2.63 11.76
CA SER A 149 -28.69 1.68 12.85
C SER A 149 -29.88 1.97 13.75
N ASN A 150 -30.11 3.25 14.10
CA ASN A 150 -31.28 3.66 14.87
C ASN A 150 -32.58 3.41 14.10
N ASN A 151 -32.64 3.76 12.81
CA ASN A 151 -33.82 3.52 11.99
C ASN A 151 -34.13 2.03 11.88
N TYR A 152 -33.11 1.18 11.69
CA TYR A 152 -33.25 -0.27 11.67
C TYR A 152 -33.84 -0.79 13.00
N TYR A 153 -33.26 -0.37 14.12
CA TYR A 153 -33.75 -0.74 15.45
C TYR A 153 -35.19 -0.29 15.68
N HIS A 154 -35.52 0.97 15.35
CA HIS A 154 -36.87 1.51 15.50
C HIS A 154 -37.88 0.78 14.61
N TYR A 155 -37.51 0.44 13.38
CA TYR A 155 -38.39 -0.29 12.46
C TYR A 155 -38.73 -1.67 13.03
N HIS A 156 -37.72 -2.46 13.42
CA HIS A 156 -37.94 -3.81 13.93
C HIS A 156 -38.57 -3.85 15.32
N SER A 157 -38.22 -2.92 16.20
CA SER A 157 -38.85 -2.83 17.52
C SER A 157 -40.32 -2.46 17.41
N ARG A 158 -40.68 -1.49 16.56
CA ARG A 158 -42.09 -1.14 16.31
C ARG A 158 -42.86 -2.29 15.68
N ASP A 159 -42.30 -2.96 14.67
CA ASP A 159 -42.94 -4.13 14.03
C ASP A 159 -43.16 -5.27 15.04
N TYR A 160 -42.17 -5.58 15.86
CA TYR A 160 -42.27 -6.58 16.91
C TYR A 160 -43.36 -6.24 17.93
N ILE A 161 -43.38 -5.01 18.45
CA ILE A 161 -44.39 -4.55 19.41
C ILE A 161 -45.79 -4.64 18.78
N THR A 162 -45.93 -4.22 17.52
CA THR A 162 -47.20 -4.24 16.79
C THR A 162 -47.74 -5.65 16.61
N LYS A 163 -46.87 -6.61 16.25
CA LYS A 163 -47.26 -8.01 16.05
C LYS A 163 -47.55 -8.74 17.36
N ARG A 164 -46.76 -8.49 18.40
CA ARG A 164 -46.86 -9.22 19.68
C ARG A 164 -47.94 -8.65 20.58
N TYR A 165 -48.18 -7.34 20.52
CA TYR A 165 -49.10 -6.64 21.41
C TYR A 165 -50.07 -5.74 20.63
N PRO A 166 -50.90 -6.29 19.73
CA PRO A 166 -51.86 -5.50 18.96
C PRO A 166 -52.90 -4.80 19.86
N ALA A 167 -53.18 -5.38 21.03
CA ALA A 167 -54.09 -4.82 22.03
C ALA A 167 -53.58 -3.55 22.73
N LEU A 168 -52.29 -3.20 22.59
CA LEU A 168 -51.72 -1.96 23.15
C LEU A 168 -51.80 -0.78 22.17
N LEU A 169 -52.25 -1.01 20.92
CA LEU A 169 -52.30 -0.01 19.85
C LEU A 169 -53.72 0.53 19.58
N TYR A 170 -54.73 0.05 20.33
CA TYR A 170 -56.12 0.51 20.34
C TYR A 170 -56.54 0.81 21.78
#